data_AF-A0A453S5G0-F1
#
_entry.id   AF-A0A453S5G0-F1
#
_cell.length_a   1.000
_cell.length_b   1.000
_cell.length_c   1.000
_cell.angle_alpha   90.00
_cell.angle_beta   90.00
_cell.angle_gamma   90.00
#
_symmetry.space_group_name_H-M   'P 1'
#
loop_
_entity.id
_entity.type
_entity.pdbx_description
1 polymer ?
#
loop_
_entity_poly.entity_id
_entity_poly.type
_entity_poly.pdbx_seq_one_letter_code
_entity_poly.pdbx_strand_id
1 'polypeptide(L)'
;MVLQTSQNGCRKILQKEPLSSLPHEFENEIMKDKAKKLLANYSEYRKVPGDGSCFYRSFIYSYLEQLVKVSHEEELRLLGALEPMWEKFQRLHLPGSYSDLHDGFCGLYTGMHGTKTKTVSKRLSRVAFPGESK
;
A
#
# COMPACT_ATOMS: atom_id res chain seq x y z
N MET A 1 13.22 30.72 -20.41
CA MET A 1 12.42 30.38 -19.22
C MET A 1 13.06 29.17 -18.56
N VAL A 2 13.64 29.36 -17.39
CA VAL A 2 14.34 28.31 -16.64
C VAL A 2 13.29 27.36 -16.09
N LEU A 3 13.29 26.11 -16.55
CA LEU A 3 12.62 25.01 -15.89
C LEU A 3 13.28 24.85 -14.52
N GLN A 4 12.67 25.44 -13.48
CA GLN A 4 13.06 25.14 -12.11
C GLN A 4 12.75 23.66 -11.88
N THR A 5 13.80 22.86 -11.87
CA THR A 5 13.78 21.49 -11.38
C THR A 5 13.43 21.56 -9.90
N SER A 6 12.14 21.41 -9.60
CA SER A 6 11.69 21.28 -8.23
C SER A 6 12.31 20.01 -7.66
N GLN A 7 13.28 20.19 -6.76
CA GLN A 7 13.78 19.13 -5.89
C GLN A 7 12.66 18.70 -4.93
N ASN A 8 11.67 18.00 -5.44
CA ASN A 8 10.66 17.37 -4.61
C ASN A 8 11.06 15.91 -4.45
N GLY A 9 11.77 15.62 -3.37
CA GLY A 9 11.89 14.25 -2.88
C GLY A 9 10.50 13.60 -2.84
N CYS A 10 10.45 12.30 -3.13
CA CYS A 10 9.23 11.50 -3.13
C CYS A 10 8.46 11.73 -1.81
N ARG A 11 7.40 12.56 -1.84
CA ARG A 11 6.64 12.87 -0.64
C ARG A 11 5.98 11.60 -0.14
N LYS A 12 6.33 11.22 1.10
CA LYS A 12 5.83 10.01 1.74
C LYS A 12 4.32 10.12 1.93
N ILE A 13 3.63 8.99 1.86
CA ILE A 13 2.21 8.94 2.19
C ILE A 13 2.07 9.25 3.68
N LEU A 14 1.13 10.12 4.02
CA LEU A 14 0.85 10.51 5.41
C LEU A 14 0.27 9.33 6.20
N GLN A 15 0.24 9.42 7.53
CA GLN A 15 -0.35 8.37 8.37
C GLN A 15 -1.87 8.31 8.23
N LYS A 16 -2.47 7.22 8.74
CA LYS A 16 -3.94 7.14 8.83
C LYS A 16 -4.44 8.22 9.80
N GLU A 17 -5.49 8.90 9.39
CA GLU A 17 -6.20 9.90 10.17
C GLU A 17 -7.66 9.43 10.33
N PRO A 18 -8.29 9.70 11.48
CA PRO A 18 -9.68 9.36 11.70
C PRO A 18 -10.57 10.15 10.75
N LEU A 19 -11.52 9.52 10.06
CA LEU A 19 -12.37 10.22 9.09
C LEU A 19 -13.23 11.30 9.73
N SER A 20 -13.44 11.24 11.05
CA SER A 20 -14.14 12.27 11.82
C SER A 20 -13.44 13.63 11.80
N SER A 21 -12.13 13.71 11.52
CA SER A 21 -11.44 14.99 11.37
C SER A 21 -11.70 15.65 10.01
N LEU A 22 -12.04 14.87 8.97
CA LEU A 22 -12.14 15.34 7.59
C LEU A 22 -13.18 16.46 7.38
N PRO A 23 -14.39 16.44 7.97
CA PRO A 23 -15.36 17.52 7.80
C PRO A 23 -14.83 18.90 8.25
N HIS A 24 -13.90 18.94 9.21
CA HIS A 24 -13.34 20.20 9.71
C HIS A 24 -12.36 20.84 8.72
N GLU A 25 -11.93 20.13 7.67
CA GLU A 25 -11.01 20.64 6.65
C GLU A 25 -11.73 21.40 5.53
N PHE A 26 -13.04 21.24 5.41
CA PHE A 26 -13.81 21.90 4.36
C PHE A 26 -14.46 23.16 4.90
N GLU A 27 -14.34 24.28 4.21
CA GLU A 27 -15.14 25.48 4.50
C GLU A 27 -16.58 25.31 4.00
N ASN A 28 -16.77 24.59 2.90
CA ASN A 28 -18.04 24.41 2.23
C ASN A 28 -18.95 23.39 2.93
N GLU A 29 -20.13 23.83 3.39
CA GLU A 29 -21.11 22.98 4.11
C GLU A 29 -21.57 21.75 3.32
N ILE A 30 -21.71 21.84 1.98
CA ILE A 30 -22.05 20.69 1.13
C ILE A 30 -20.96 19.62 1.19
N MET A 31 -19.68 20.04 1.21
CA MET A 31 -18.55 19.11 1.33
C MET A 31 -18.45 18.54 2.74
N LYS A 32 -18.71 19.34 3.78
CA LYS A 32 -18.81 18.83 5.16
C LYS A 32 -19.86 17.74 5.27
N ASP A 33 -21.05 17.96 4.72
CA ASP A 33 -22.13 16.98 4.78
C ASP A 33 -21.83 15.72 3.96
N LYS A 34 -21.16 15.84 2.81
CA LYS A 34 -20.64 14.68 2.07
C LYS A 34 -19.62 13.91 2.90
N ALA A 35 -18.69 14.58 3.57
CA ALA A 35 -17.69 13.95 4.43
C ALA A 35 -18.36 13.23 5.62
N LYS A 36 -19.37 13.84 6.25
CA LYS A 36 -20.16 13.19 7.32
C LYS A 36 -20.86 11.93 6.84
N LYS A 37 -21.41 11.91 5.62
CA LYS A 37 -22.04 10.70 5.05
C LYS A 37 -21.08 9.53 4.89
N LEU A 38 -19.79 9.80 4.64
CA LEU A 38 -18.77 8.76 4.54
C LEU A 38 -18.50 8.07 5.88
N LEU A 39 -18.70 8.76 7.01
CA LEU A 39 -18.51 8.18 8.35
C LEU A 39 -19.39 6.96 8.63
N ALA A 40 -20.48 6.79 7.90
CA ALA A 40 -21.35 5.62 8.02
C ALA A 40 -20.64 4.32 7.61
N ASN A 41 -19.67 4.37 6.69
CA ASN A 41 -19.02 3.20 6.11
C ASN A 41 -17.50 3.17 6.27
N TYR A 42 -16.89 4.29 6.64
CA TYR A 42 -15.44 4.44 6.68
C TYR A 42 -15.00 5.07 8.00
N SER A 43 -13.99 4.47 8.65
CA SER A 43 -13.47 4.93 9.94
C SER A 43 -12.24 5.84 9.80
N GLU A 44 -11.40 5.59 8.80
CA GLU A 44 -10.09 6.22 8.65
C GLU A 44 -9.81 6.52 7.17
N TYR A 45 -8.93 7.47 6.92
CA TYR A 45 -8.42 7.80 5.59
C TYR A 45 -6.93 8.10 5.66
N ARG A 46 -6.29 8.15 4.49
CA ARG A 46 -4.87 8.46 4.38
C ARG A 46 -4.69 9.49 3.28
N LYS A 47 -4.10 10.63 3.62
CA LYS A 47 -3.82 11.68 2.64
C LYS A 47 -2.62 11.29 1.77
N VAL A 48 -2.76 11.53 0.47
CA VAL A 48 -1.73 11.25 -0.52
C VAL A 48 -1.35 12.57 -1.21
N PRO A 49 -0.05 12.89 -1.32
CA PRO A 49 0.39 14.13 -1.98
C PRO A 49 -0.16 14.25 -3.40
N GLY A 50 -0.74 15.40 -3.74
CA GLY A 50 -1.24 15.72 -5.08
C GLY A 50 -0.14 16.13 -6.04
N ASP A 51 0.76 15.22 -6.40
CA ASP A 51 1.92 15.46 -7.29
C ASP A 51 1.76 14.83 -8.69
N GLY A 52 0.52 14.50 -9.08
CA GLY A 52 0.22 13.80 -10.33
C GLY A 52 0.36 12.28 -10.27
N SER A 53 1.05 11.74 -9.26
CA SER A 53 1.15 10.29 -9.02
C SER A 53 0.22 9.80 -7.89
N CYS A 54 -0.67 10.66 -7.38
CA CYS A 54 -1.50 10.36 -6.21
C CYS A 54 -2.36 9.10 -6.38
N PHE A 55 -2.92 8.85 -7.56
CA PHE A 55 -3.69 7.64 -7.84
C PHE A 55 -2.83 6.38 -7.69
N TYR A 56 -1.72 6.29 -8.43
CA TYR A 56 -0.82 5.12 -8.38
C TYR A 56 -0.26 4.90 -6.97
N ARG A 57 0.10 5.98 -6.29
CA ARG A 57 0.61 5.97 -4.92
C ARG A 57 -0.45 5.50 -3.92
N SER A 58 -1.70 5.91 -4.08
CA SER A 58 -2.83 5.45 -3.25
C SER A 58 -3.13 3.97 -3.50
N PHE A 59 -3.17 3.57 -4.78
CA PHE A 59 -3.46 2.21 -5.20
C PHE A 59 -2.42 1.23 -4.68
N ILE A 60 -1.13 1.46 -4.96
CA ILE A 60 -0.07 0.51 -4.57
C ILE A 60 -0.01 0.35 -3.05
N TYR A 61 -0.19 1.43 -2.29
CA TYR A 61 -0.16 1.36 -0.84
C TYR A 61 -1.37 0.60 -0.28
N SER A 62 -2.58 0.90 -0.76
CA SER A 62 -3.80 0.19 -0.36
C SER A 62 -3.68 -1.32 -0.66
N TYR A 63 -3.17 -1.64 -1.85
CA TYR A 63 -2.98 -3.01 -2.30
C TYR A 63 -1.95 -3.77 -1.46
N LEU A 64 -0.79 -3.17 -1.19
CA LEU A 64 0.23 -3.76 -0.33
C LEU A 64 -0.28 -3.93 1.12
N GLU A 65 -1.05 -2.97 1.65
CA GLU A 65 -1.66 -3.10 3.00
C GLU A 65 -2.64 -4.28 3.06
N GLN A 66 -3.39 -4.53 1.98
CA GLN A 66 -4.26 -5.70 1.86
C GLN A 66 -3.44 -6.99 1.74
N LEU A 67 -2.39 -7.01 0.93
CA LEU A 67 -1.50 -8.17 0.77
C LEU A 67 -0.92 -8.64 2.09
N VAL A 68 -0.62 -7.75 3.05
CA VAL A 68 -0.16 -8.14 4.39
C VAL A 68 -1.25 -8.90 5.18
N LYS A 69 -2.53 -8.60 4.94
CA LYS A 69 -3.68 -9.09 5.72
C LYS A 69 -4.33 -10.35 5.13
N VAL A 70 -4.24 -10.56 3.82
CA VAL A 70 -4.88 -11.70 3.14
C VAL A 70 -4.12 -13.02 3.32
N SER A 71 -4.82 -14.12 3.06
CA SER A 71 -4.25 -15.48 3.08
C SER A 71 -3.17 -15.65 2.02
N HIS A 72 -2.32 -16.66 2.19
CA HIS A 72 -1.27 -16.98 1.23
C HIS A 72 -1.83 -17.35 -0.15
N GLU A 73 -2.99 -18.01 -0.20
CA GLU A 73 -3.65 -18.36 -1.46
C GLU A 73 -4.09 -17.13 -2.26
N GLU A 74 -4.68 -16.15 -1.57
CA GLU A 74 -5.10 -14.89 -2.21
C GLU A 74 -3.89 -14.06 -2.65
N GLU A 75 -2.81 -14.10 -1.87
CA GLU A 75 -1.52 -13.51 -2.23
C GLU A 75 -0.94 -14.12 -3.53
N LEU A 76 -0.95 -15.46 -3.66
CA LEU A 76 -0.51 -16.16 -4.86
C LEU A 76 -1.40 -15.85 -6.07
N ARG A 77 -2.74 -15.80 -5.88
CA ARG A 77 -3.68 -15.44 -6.95
C ARG A 77 -3.38 -14.06 -7.52
N LEU A 78 -3.09 -13.11 -6.64
CA LEU A 78 -2.75 -11.74 -6.98
C LEU A 78 -1.39 -11.64 -7.71
N LEU A 79 -0.40 -12.42 -7.31
CA LEU A 79 0.86 -12.53 -8.04
C LEU A 79 0.71 -13.19 -9.41
N GLY A 80 -0.09 -14.24 -9.51
CA GLY A 80 -0.33 -14.96 -10.76
C GLY A 80 -0.92 -14.07 -11.85
N ALA A 81 -1.52 -12.93 -11.49
CA ALA A 81 -1.98 -11.93 -12.45
C ALA A 81 -0.86 -10.99 -12.96
N LEU A 82 0.20 -10.78 -12.18
CA LEU A 82 1.29 -9.85 -12.51
C LEU A 82 2.32 -10.46 -13.47
N GLU A 83 2.61 -11.75 -13.34
CA GLU A 83 3.60 -12.42 -14.19
C GLU A 83 3.23 -12.40 -15.68
N PRO A 84 1.99 -12.76 -16.10
CA PRO A 84 1.57 -12.63 -17.50
C PRO A 84 1.52 -11.17 -17.99
N MET A 85 1.30 -10.22 -17.09
CA MET A 85 1.33 -8.80 -17.42
C MET A 85 2.75 -8.34 -17.73
N TRP A 86 3.74 -8.78 -16.95
CA TRP A 86 5.14 -8.47 -17.18
C TRP A 86 5.66 -9.06 -18.50
N GLU A 87 5.32 -10.31 -18.81
CA GLU A 87 5.69 -10.91 -20.10
C GLU A 87 5.13 -10.12 -21.29
N LYS A 88 3.87 -9.68 -21.20
CA LYS A 88 3.25 -8.83 -22.23
C LYS A 88 3.95 -7.48 -22.33
N PHE A 89 4.28 -6.89 -21.19
CA PHE A 89 4.98 -5.61 -21.12
C PHE A 89 6.34 -5.67 -21.83
N GLN A 90 7.11 -6.74 -21.63
CA GLN A 90 8.39 -6.94 -22.31
C GLN A 90 8.25 -7.00 -23.84
N ARG A 91 7.14 -7.54 -24.36
CA ARG A 91 6.88 -7.63 -25.81
C ARG A 91 6.50 -6.31 -26.46
N LEU A 92 6.19 -5.26 -25.68
CA LEU A 92 5.83 -3.95 -26.23
C LEU A 92 7.05 -3.17 -26.77
N HIS A 93 8.28 -3.67 -26.57
CA HIS A 93 9.54 -3.04 -27.02
C HIS A 93 9.60 -1.54 -26.66
N LEU A 94 9.12 -1.20 -25.46
CA LEU A 94 9.09 0.17 -25.00
C LEU A 94 10.52 0.73 -24.89
N PRO A 95 10.73 2.02 -25.20
CA PRO A 95 12.05 2.63 -25.05
C PRO A 95 12.41 2.71 -23.56
N GLY A 96 13.52 2.10 -23.18
CA GLY A 96 14.06 2.09 -21.81
C GLY A 96 13.98 0.73 -21.13
N SER A 97 14.90 0.48 -20.19
CA SER A 97 14.85 -0.69 -19.32
C SER A 97 13.94 -0.39 -18.14
N TYR A 98 12.90 -1.19 -17.97
CA TYR A 98 12.00 -1.13 -16.81
C TYR A 98 12.24 -2.31 -15.85
N SER A 99 13.26 -3.13 -16.10
CA SER A 99 13.58 -4.31 -15.29
C SER A 99 13.84 -3.92 -13.83
N ASP A 100 14.52 -2.80 -13.58
CA ASP A 100 14.79 -2.33 -12.22
C ASP A 100 13.50 -2.08 -11.40
N LEU A 101 12.42 -1.62 -12.05
CA LEU A 101 11.13 -1.40 -11.40
C LEU A 101 10.45 -2.74 -11.07
N HIS A 102 10.51 -3.69 -12.00
CA HIS A 102 9.99 -5.03 -11.80
C HIS A 102 10.74 -5.75 -10.68
N ASP A 103 12.08 -5.74 -10.72
CA ASP A 103 12.95 -6.35 -9.72
C ASP A 103 12.75 -5.70 -8.35
N GLY A 104 12.61 -4.37 -8.30
CA GLY A 104 12.28 -3.64 -7.07
C GLY A 104 10.93 -4.07 -6.49
N PHE A 105 9.91 -4.27 -7.32
CA PHE A 105 8.60 -4.76 -6.90
C PHE A 105 8.67 -6.22 -6.39
N CYS A 106 9.34 -7.11 -7.12
CA CYS A 106 9.56 -8.50 -6.69
C CYS A 106 10.35 -8.57 -5.38
N GLY A 107 11.37 -7.71 -5.20
CA GLY A 107 12.13 -7.59 -3.96
C GLY A 107 11.27 -7.16 -2.77
N LEU A 108 10.38 -6.18 -2.97
CA LEU A 108 9.43 -5.75 -1.94
C LEU A 108 8.51 -6.90 -1.51
N TYR A 109 7.95 -7.61 -2.48
CA TYR A 109 7.05 -8.73 -2.24
C TYR A 109 7.73 -9.88 -1.46
N THR A 110 8.91 -10.32 -1.92
CA THR A 110 9.67 -11.38 -1.22
C THR A 110 10.04 -10.98 0.20
N GLY A 111 10.35 -9.69 0.43
CA GLY A 111 10.54 -9.13 1.76
C GLY A 111 9.28 -9.25 2.64
N MET A 112 8.12 -8.88 2.12
CA MET A 112 6.84 -9.00 2.83
C MET A 112 6.52 -10.48 3.16
N HIS A 113 6.71 -11.40 2.23
CA HIS A 113 6.52 -12.83 2.46
C HIS A 113 7.47 -13.38 3.54
N GLY A 114 8.75 -13.01 3.49
CA GLY A 114 9.75 -13.41 4.49
C GLY A 114 9.49 -12.86 5.90
N THR A 115 8.75 -11.75 6.03
CA THR A 115 8.33 -11.22 7.34
C THR A 115 7.08 -11.93 7.89
N LYS A 116 6.17 -12.42 7.04
CA LYS A 116 5.02 -13.24 7.48
C LYS A 116 5.48 -14.55 8.14
N THR A 117 6.43 -15.27 7.54
CA THR A 117 6.93 -16.55 8.09
C THR A 117 7.63 -16.38 9.44
N LYS A 118 8.42 -15.31 9.60
CA LYS A 118 9.07 -14.94 10.87
C LYS A 118 8.06 -14.50 11.93
N THR A 119 6.97 -13.82 11.54
CA THR A 119 5.91 -13.37 12.46
C THR A 119 5.06 -14.54 12.96
N VAL A 120 4.76 -15.51 12.10
CA VAL A 120 4.10 -16.78 12.49
C VAL A 120 4.98 -17.55 13.47
N SER A 121 6.28 -17.69 13.19
CA SER A 121 7.24 -18.34 14.11
C SER A 121 7.34 -17.64 15.46
N LYS A 122 7.38 -16.29 15.50
CA LYS A 122 7.37 -15.50 16.76
C LYS A 122 6.04 -15.51 17.52
N ARG A 123 4.93 -15.84 16.86
CA ARG A 123 3.61 -16.00 17.48
C ARG A 123 3.47 -17.39 18.08
N LEU A 124 3.99 -18.42 17.42
CA LEU A 124 4.12 -19.78 17.96
C LEU A 124 5.07 -19.85 19.15
N SER A 125 6.20 -19.14 19.14
CA SER A 125 7.13 -19.10 20.28
C SER A 125 6.62 -18.29 21.48
N ARG A 126 5.57 -17.49 21.32
CA ARG A 126 4.90 -16.75 22.41
C ARG A 126 3.67 -17.46 22.99
N VAL A 127 3.26 -18.59 22.39
CA VAL A 127 2.17 -19.46 22.88
C VAL A 127 2.75 -20.68 23.63
N ALA A 128 4.07 -20.72 23.89
CA ALA A 128 4.64 -21.67 24.85
C ALA A 128 4.11 -21.32 26.26
N PHE A 129 3.17 -22.13 26.73
CA PHE A 129 2.51 -22.01 28.02
C PHE A 129 3.51 -22.05 29.18
N PRO A 130 3.32 -21.23 30.24
CA PRO A 130 4.08 -21.37 31.46
C PRO A 130 3.56 -22.58 32.24
N GLY A 131 4.44 -23.54 32.50
CA GLY A 131 4.31 -24.49 33.59
C GLY A 131 3.91 -25.91 33.19
N GLU A 132 4.88 -26.82 33.23
CA GLU A 132 4.70 -28.07 33.97
C GLU A 132 5.92 -28.25 34.88
N SER A 133 5.72 -27.92 36.16
CA SER A 133 6.52 -28.44 37.26
C SER A 133 5.71 -29.57 37.88
N LYS A 134 6.22 -30.80 37.78
CA LYS A 134 6.03 -31.84 38.78
C LYS A 134 7.33 -32.61 38.93
#